data_AF-A0A971YRH8-F1
#
_entry.id   AF-A0A971YRH8-F1
#
_cell.length_a   1.000
_cell.length_b   1.000
_cell.length_c   1.000
_cell.angle_alpha   90.00
_cell.angle_beta   90.00
_cell.angle_gamma   90.00
#
_symmetry.space_group_name_H-M   'P 1'
#
loop_
_entity.id
_entity.type
_entity.pdbx_description
1 polymer ?
#
loop_
_entity_poly.entity_id
_entity_poly.type
_entity_poly.pdbx_seq_one_letter_code
_entity_poly.pdbx_strand_id
1 'polypeptide(L)' 'MAYDFDVLIERRGTNCVKWDGLEQRYGDKDLLPFWVADMDFAAAEPIQRALLERIQHPV' A
#
# COMPACT_ATOMS: atom_id res chain seq x y z
N MET A 1 15.68 -12.11 -10.48
CA MET A 1 14.81 -10.92 -10.37
C MET A 1 15.09 -10.29 -9.03
N ALA A 2 15.55 -9.04 -9.01
CA ALA A 2 15.78 -8.31 -7.77
C ALA A 2 14.54 -7.46 -7.49
N TYR A 3 13.99 -7.57 -6.28
CA TYR A 3 13.00 -6.63 -5.77
C TYR A 3 13.75 -5.54 -5.03
N ASP A 4 13.44 -4.28 -5.34
CA ASP A 4 13.97 -3.14 -4.61
C ASP A 4 12.98 -2.74 -3.51
N PHE A 5 13.29 -3.16 -2.28
CA PHE A 5 12.49 -2.84 -1.09
C PHE A 5 12.87 -1.50 -0.46
N ASP A 6 13.91 -0.83 -0.96
CA ASP A 6 14.32 0.49 -0.47
C ASP A 6 13.55 1.62 -1.17
N VAL A 7 12.74 1.29 -2.18
CA VAL A 7 11.83 2.23 -2.83
C VAL A 7 10.76 2.70 -1.85
N LEU A 8 10.77 3.99 -1.54
CA LEU A 8 9.72 4.64 -0.75
C LEU A 8 8.47 4.87 -1.60
N ILE A 9 7.33 4.40 -1.10
CA ILE A 9 6.01 4.57 -1.72
C ILE A 9 5.16 5.44 -0.80
N GLU A 10 4.68 6.59 -1.30
CA GLU A 10 3.72 7.42 -0.57
C GLU A 10 2.36 6.72 -0.55
N ARG A 11 1.82 6.51 0.66
CA ARG A 11 0.56 5.78 0.90
C ARG A 11 -0.52 6.65 1.56
N ARG A 12 -0.22 7.90 1.90
CA ARG A 12 -1.22 8.85 2.38
C ARG A 12 -2.19 9.22 1.26
N GLY A 13 -3.46 9.36 1.61
CA GLY A 13 -4.52 9.72 0.66
C GLY A 13 -4.88 8.61 -0.32
N THR A 14 -4.40 7.38 -0.12
CA THR A 14 -4.74 6.21 -0.96
C THR A 14 -5.82 5.34 -0.34
N ASN A 15 -6.55 5.85 0.67
CA ASN A 15 -7.48 5.08 1.49
C ASN A 15 -6.78 3.92 2.24
N CYS A 16 -5.56 4.19 2.73
CA CYS A 16 -4.74 3.23 3.45
C CYS A 16 -4.98 3.35 4.95
N VAL A 17 -5.63 2.37 5.57
CA VAL A 17 -5.93 2.39 7.02
C VAL A 17 -4.67 2.62 7.88
N LYS A 18 -3.51 2.06 7.48
CA LYS A 18 -2.23 2.26 8.20
C LYS A 18 -1.87 3.73 8.38
N TRP A 19 -1.98 4.50 7.30
CA TRP A 19 -1.52 5.89 7.20
C TRP A 19 -2.66 6.89 7.42
N ASP A 20 -3.80 6.68 6.77
CA ASP A 20 -4.95 7.60 6.80
C ASP A 20 -5.82 7.43 8.07
N GLY A 21 -5.67 6.30 8.78
CA GLY A 21 -6.42 6.01 10.01
C GLY A 21 -5.79 6.54 11.30
N LEU A 22 -4.63 7.22 11.23
CA LEU A 22 -3.86 7.64 12.40
C LEU A 22 -4.61 8.61 13.32
N GLU A 23 -5.23 9.65 12.76
CA GLU A 23 -6.02 10.62 13.52
C GLU A 23 -7.15 9.93 14.30
N GLN A 24 -7.91 9.06 13.63
CA GLN A 24 -9.05 8.37 14.24
C GLN A 24 -8.60 7.37 15.32
N ARG A 25 -7.46 6.71 15.11
CA ARG A 25 -6.98 5.62 15.96
C ARG A 25 -6.19 6.13 17.17
N TYR A 26 -5.38 7.17 16.98
CA TYR A 26 -4.38 7.65 17.94
C TYR A 26 -4.47 9.14 18.26
N GLY A 27 -5.35 9.90 17.58
CA GLY A 27 -5.55 11.33 17.82
C GLY A 27 -4.46 12.24 17.25
N ASP A 28 -3.58 11.70 16.39
CA ASP A 28 -2.50 12.45 15.75
C ASP A 28 -2.20 11.84 14.37
N LYS A 29 -2.53 12.60 13.32
CA LYS A 29 -2.28 12.24 11.91
C LYS A 29 -0.80 12.27 11.48
N ASP A 30 0.09 12.88 12.27
CA ASP A 30 1.49 13.10 11.89
C ASP A 30 2.45 12.03 12.44
N LEU A 31 1.90 11.00 13.10
CA LEU A 31 2.66 9.83 13.58
C LEU A 31 3.25 8.99 12.44
N LEU A 32 4.34 8.28 12.73
CA LEU A 32 4.89 7.24 11.85
C LEU A 32 4.26 5.88 12.17
N PRO A 33 3.49 5.25 11.25
CA PRO A 33 2.69 4.08 11.58
C PRO A 33 3.47 2.75 11.47
N PHE A 34 3.50 1.96 12.55
CA PHE A 34 4.04 0.60 12.60
C PHE A 34 3.06 -0.41 13.24
N TRP A 35 1.76 -0.19 13.10
CA TRP A 35 0.75 -0.83 13.94
C TRP A 35 -0.10 -1.89 13.24
N VAL A 36 -0.59 -1.62 12.03
CA VAL A 36 -1.40 -2.59 11.27
C VAL A 36 -0.51 -3.55 10.49
N ALA A 37 -0.91 -4.82 10.41
CA ALA A 37 -0.16 -5.88 9.75
C ALA A 37 -0.36 -5.87 8.21
N ASP A 38 0.03 -4.76 7.57
CA ASP A 38 0.28 -4.67 6.13
C ASP A 38 1.70 -4.16 5.84
N MET A 39 2.09 -4.07 4.58
CA MET A 39 3.45 -3.67 4.17
C MET A 39 3.43 -2.34 3.40
N ASP A 40 4.52 -1.58 3.50
CA ASP A 40 4.74 -0.38 2.68
C ASP A 40 5.49 -0.69 1.36
N PHE A 41 5.31 -1.91 0.84
CA PHE A 41 5.91 -2.36 -0.43
C PHE A 41 4.84 -2.51 -1.50
N ALA A 42 5.25 -2.36 -2.76
CA ALA A 42 4.40 -2.72 -3.88
C ALA A 42 4.14 -4.25 -3.90
N ALA A 43 2.95 -4.65 -4.35
CA ALA A 43 2.69 -6.05 -4.67
C ALA A 43 3.68 -6.55 -5.75
N ALA A 44 4.08 -7.82 -5.70
CA ALA A 44 5.03 -8.37 -6.66
C ALA A 44 4.52 -8.26 -8.12
N GLU A 45 5.43 -8.11 -9.08
CA GLU A 45 5.09 -7.98 -10.51
C GLU A 45 4.12 -9.07 -11.02
N PRO A 46 4.28 -10.36 -10.67
CA PRO A 46 3.34 -11.39 -11.12
C PRO A 46 1.90 -11.16 -10.65
N ILE A 47 1.72 -10.55 -9.47
CA ILE A 47 0.41 -10.21 -8.91
C ILE A 47 -0.18 -9.03 -9.67
N GLN A 48 0.61 -7.97 -9.89
CA GLN A 48 0.16 -6.78 -10.62
C GLN A 48 -0.25 -7.14 -12.05
N ARG A 49 0.53 -7.99 -12.73
CA ARG A 49 0.24 -8.44 -14.10
C ARG A 49 -1.06 -9.24 -14.18
N ALA A 50 -1.26 -10.20 -13.27
CA ALA A 50 -2.50 -10.98 -13.22
C ALA A 50 -3.74 -10.09 -13.00
N LEU A 51 -3.63 -9.05 -12.16
CA LEU A 51 -4.71 -8.08 -11.97
C LEU A 51 -4.95 -7.25 -13.23
N LEU A 52 -3.89 -6.78 -13.89
CA LEU A 52 -3.99 -6.00 -15.12
C LEU A 52 -4.65 -6.80 -16.26
N GLU A 53 -4.22 -8.05 -16.46
CA GLU A 53 -4.82 -8.96 -17.45
C GLU A 53 -6.32 -9.15 -17.18
N ARG A 54 -6.72 -9.31 -15.92
CA ARG A 54 -8.14 -9.43 -15.56
C ARG A 54 -8.91 -8.15 -15.83
N ILE A 55 -8.35 -6.98 -15.52
CA ILE A 55 -9.01 -5.68 -15.75
C ILE A 55 -9.18 -5.41 -17.25
N GLN A 56 -8.25 -5.87 -18.08
CA GLN A 56 -8.31 -5.72 -19.54
C GLN A 56 -9.33 -6.66 -20.20
N HIS A 57 -9.75 -7.73 -19.53
CA HIS A 57 -10.81 -8.58 -20.05
C HIS A 57 -12.12 -7.77 -20.17
N PRO A 58 -12.83 -7.82 -21.32
CA PRO A 58 -13.95 -6.93 -21.61
C PRO A 58 -15.22 -7.16 -20.77
N VAL A 59 -15.20 -8.15 -19.87
CA VAL A 59 -16.32 -8.59 -19.02
C VAL A 59 -15.81 -8.98 -17.63
#